data_AF-A0A9P8IBQ2-F1
#
_entry.id   AF-A0A9P8IBQ2-F1
#
_cell.length_a   1.000
_cell.length_b   1.000
_cell.length_c   1.000
_cell.angle_alpha   90.00
_cell.angle_beta   90.00
_cell.angle_gamma   90.00
#
_symmetry.space_group_name_H-M   'P 1'
#
loop_
_entity.id
_entity.type
_entity.pdbx_description
1 polymer ?
#
loop_
_entity_poly.entity_id
_entity_poly.type
_entity_poly.pdbx_seq_one_letter_code
_entity_poly.pdbx_strand_id
1 'polypeptide(L)'
;MLVHNRRRKREYLAQQAELLAASTADAAAAEALGTATDEQLALLKREREHAAHEAEMAAKRQPGAMERAKGWLLSGLSRDGAAAAAEPETEVRDEDRGGVLAQVQALQAERETQAQAQDSTQLPPPSPSSSSSSSSPSSKKSWSSWLR
;
A
#
# COMPACT_ATOMS: atom_id res chain seq x y z
N MET A 1 -28.25 1.58 -24.19
CA MET A 1 -28.02 0.47 -25.16
C MET A 1 -26.97 -0.45 -24.56
N LEU A 2 -27.31 -1.69 -24.19
CA LEU A 2 -26.32 -2.60 -23.61
C LEU A 2 -25.22 -2.87 -24.64
N VAL A 3 -23.97 -2.58 -24.30
CA VAL A 3 -22.82 -2.96 -25.13
C VAL A 3 -22.57 -4.45 -24.89
N HIS A 4 -23.08 -5.28 -25.80
CA HIS A 4 -22.99 -6.75 -25.70
C HIS A 4 -21.56 -7.27 -25.92
N ASN A 5 -20.68 -6.43 -26.50
CA ASN A 5 -19.28 -6.77 -26.73
C ASN A 5 -18.41 -6.31 -25.56
N ARG A 6 -17.79 -7.26 -24.85
CA ARG A 6 -16.91 -6.99 -23.71
C ARG A 6 -15.79 -5.99 -24.04
N ARG A 7 -15.22 -6.03 -25.25
CA ARG A 7 -14.16 -5.12 -25.67
C ARG A 7 -14.69 -3.69 -25.78
N ARG A 8 -15.78 -3.49 -26.51
CA ARG A 8 -16.43 -2.17 -26.63
C ARG A 8 -16.90 -1.64 -25.26
N LYS A 9 -17.33 -2.51 -24.35
CA LYS A 9 -17.69 -2.11 -22.99
C LYS A 9 -16.48 -1.57 -22.24
N ARG A 10 -15.31 -2.22 -22.35
CA ARG A 10 -14.06 -1.73 -21.73
C ARG A 10 -13.64 -0.39 -22.31
N GLU A 11 -13.65 -0.27 -23.63
CA GLU A 11 -13.33 0.99 -24.33
C GLU A 11 -14.26 2.13 -23.91
N TYR A 12 -15.58 1.86 -23.84
CA TYR A 12 -16.56 2.83 -23.35
C TYR A 12 -16.33 3.22 -21.89
N LEU A 13 -16.06 2.26 -21.00
CA LEU A 13 -15.80 2.54 -19.60
C LEU A 13 -14.49 3.32 -19.40
N ALA A 14 -13.46 3.04 -20.20
CA ALA A 14 -12.22 3.79 -20.21
C ALA A 14 -12.47 5.26 -20.61
N GLN A 15 -13.21 5.47 -21.70
CA GLN A 15 -13.61 6.83 -22.13
C GLN A 15 -14.42 7.56 -21.06
N GLN A 16 -15.37 6.89 -20.41
CA GLN A 16 -16.15 7.50 -19.32
C GLN A 16 -15.28 7.84 -18.11
N ALA A 17 -14.31 6.99 -17.76
CA ALA A 17 -13.38 7.25 -16.68
C ALA A 17 -12.46 8.45 -17.01
N GLU A 18 -12.00 8.58 -18.25
CA GLU A 18 -11.21 9.72 -18.71
C GLU A 18 -11.99 11.03 -18.65
N LEU A 19 -13.25 11.03 -19.11
CA LEU A 19 -14.13 12.20 -19.01
C LEU A 19 -14.38 12.62 -17.56
N LEU A 20 -14.60 11.65 -16.68
CA LEU A 20 -14.77 11.89 -15.26
C LEU A 20 -13.48 12.44 -14.65
N ALA A 21 -12.32 11.85 -14.94
CA ALA A 21 -11.02 12.33 -14.46
C ALA A 21 -10.70 13.75 -14.93
N ALA A 22 -11.06 14.11 -16.16
CA ALA A 22 -10.92 15.48 -16.65
C ALA A 22 -11.83 16.45 -15.86
N SER A 23 -13.12 16.11 -15.70
CA SER A 23 -14.08 16.96 -15.00
C SER A 23 -13.72 17.20 -13.52
N THR A 24 -13.07 16.23 -12.89
CA THR A 24 -12.67 16.28 -11.48
C THR A 24 -11.38 17.06 -11.30
N ALA A 25 -10.43 16.94 -12.24
CA ALA A 25 -9.26 17.79 -12.30
C ALA A 25 -9.64 19.27 -12.52
N ASP A 26 -10.58 19.54 -13.42
CA ASP A 26 -11.09 20.90 -13.67
C ASP A 26 -11.79 21.47 -12.42
N ALA A 27 -12.62 20.66 -11.74
CA ALA A 27 -13.26 21.05 -10.50
C ALA A 27 -12.24 21.34 -9.39
N ALA A 28 -11.20 20.52 -9.26
CA ALA A 28 -10.13 20.71 -8.28
C ALA A 28 -9.31 21.98 -8.58
N ALA A 29 -9.03 22.26 -9.85
CA ALA A 29 -8.37 23.50 -10.25
C ALA A 29 -9.21 24.73 -9.94
N ALA A 30 -10.53 24.67 -10.19
CA ALA A 30 -11.45 25.74 -9.84
C ALA A 30 -11.60 25.94 -8.32
N GLU A 31 -11.56 24.86 -7.52
CA GLU A 31 -11.56 24.91 -6.04
C GLU A 31 -10.30 25.64 -5.56
N ALA A 32 -9.13 25.30 -6.11
CA ALA A 32 -7.85 25.93 -5.77
C ALA A 32 -7.82 27.43 -6.11
N LEU A 33 -8.48 27.84 -7.20
CA LEU A 33 -8.61 29.24 -7.61
C LEU A 33 -9.73 29.99 -6.85
N GLY A 34 -10.56 29.29 -6.08
CA GLY A 34 -11.71 29.88 -5.38
C GLY A 34 -12.88 30.25 -6.30
N THR A 35 -12.89 29.78 -7.55
CA THR A 35 -13.94 30.05 -8.55
C THR A 35 -14.81 28.82 -8.83
N ALA A 36 -14.78 27.81 -7.96
CA ALA A 36 -15.55 26.58 -8.13
C ALA A 36 -17.05 26.85 -8.10
N THR A 37 -17.77 26.24 -9.03
CA THR A 37 -19.24 26.24 -9.02
C THR A 37 -19.77 25.24 -7.99
N ASP A 38 -21.01 25.44 -7.54
CA ASP A 38 -21.67 24.52 -6.58
C ASP A 38 -21.70 23.07 -7.09
N GLU A 39 -21.88 22.89 -8.40
CA GLU A 39 -21.88 21.58 -9.04
C GLU A 39 -20.50 20.91 -8.97
N GLN A 40 -19.42 21.65 -9.21
CA GLN A 40 -18.04 21.17 -9.11
C GLN A 40 -17.69 20.77 -7.66
N LEU A 41 -18.13 21.57 -6.68
CA LEU A 41 -17.95 21.25 -5.26
C LEU A 41 -18.74 20.00 -4.86
N ALA A 42 -19.97 19.85 -5.36
CA ALA A 42 -20.78 18.66 -5.09
C ALA A 42 -20.15 17.40 -5.71
N LEU A 43 -19.56 17.51 -6.90
CA LEU A 43 -18.84 16.43 -7.57
C LEU A 43 -17.61 16.00 -6.75
N LEU A 44 -16.77 16.95 -6.30
CA LEU A 44 -15.60 16.65 -5.47
C LEU A 44 -15.97 16.00 -4.12
N LYS A 45 -17.06 16.44 -3.50
CA LYS A 45 -17.56 15.81 -2.25
C LYS A 45 -17.93 14.36 -2.47
N ARG A 46 -18.68 14.06 -3.54
CA ARG A 46 -19.07 12.68 -3.89
C ARG A 46 -17.85 11.79 -4.14
N GLU A 47 -16.83 12.31 -4.81
CA GLU A 47 -15.59 11.56 -5.02
C GLU A 47 -14.84 11.26 -3.72
N ARG A 48 -14.70 12.25 -2.84
CA ARG A 48 -14.07 12.07 -1.52
C ARG A 48 -14.83 11.04 -0.69
N GLU A 49 -16.16 11.08 -0.70
CA GLU A 49 -17.02 10.09 -0.03
C GLU A 49 -16.86 8.69 -0.62
N HIS A 50 -16.82 8.58 -1.96
CA HIS A 50 -16.63 7.30 -2.63
C HIS A 50 -15.26 6.69 -2.31
N ALA A 51 -14.20 7.49 -2.37
CA ALA A 51 -12.84 7.06 -2.02
C ALA A 51 -12.73 6.62 -0.55
N ALA A 52 -13.39 7.35 0.36
CA ALA A 52 -13.43 6.96 1.78
C ALA A 52 -14.16 5.62 1.97
N HIS A 53 -15.31 5.43 1.31
CA HIS A 53 -16.06 4.18 1.38
C HIS A 53 -15.26 2.99 0.81
N GLU A 54 -14.56 3.18 -0.30
CA GLU A 54 -13.68 2.15 -0.86
C GLU A 54 -12.51 1.81 0.08
N ALA A 55 -11.91 2.82 0.72
CA ALA A 55 -10.86 2.61 1.71
C ALA A 55 -11.37 1.82 2.93
N GLU A 56 -12.58 2.13 3.41
CA GLU A 56 -13.21 1.36 4.49
C GLU A 56 -13.49 -0.09 4.08
N MET A 57 -14.02 -0.30 2.88
CA MET A 57 -14.31 -1.64 2.38
C MET A 57 -13.03 -2.43 2.12
N ALA A 58 -11.96 -1.77 1.65
CA ALA A 58 -10.64 -2.36 1.52
C ALA A 58 -10.07 -2.74 2.89
N ALA A 59 -10.16 -1.85 3.89
CA ALA A 59 -9.72 -2.14 5.26
C ALA A 59 -10.48 -3.32 5.87
N LYS A 60 -11.80 -3.41 5.65
CA LYS A 60 -12.63 -4.55 6.07
C LYS A 60 -12.28 -5.85 5.34
N ARG A 61 -11.82 -5.78 4.08
CA ARG A 61 -11.40 -6.93 3.27
C ARG A 61 -9.97 -7.39 3.56
N GLN A 62 -9.12 -6.56 4.17
CA GLN A 62 -7.76 -6.98 4.46
C GLN A 62 -7.78 -8.08 5.53
N PRO A 63 -7.23 -9.28 5.23
CA PRO A 63 -7.12 -10.32 6.24
C PRO A 63 -6.26 -9.79 7.40
N GLY A 64 -6.72 -9.99 8.63
CA GLY A 64 -5.97 -9.60 9.83
C GLY A 64 -4.61 -10.30 9.90
N ALA A 65 -3.69 -9.80 10.72
CA ALA A 65 -2.35 -10.38 10.86
C ALA A 65 -2.38 -11.90 11.18
N MET A 66 -3.36 -12.34 11.98
CA MET A 66 -3.58 -13.75 12.28
C MET A 66 -4.05 -14.55 11.06
N GLU A 67 -4.95 -14.01 10.23
CA GLU A 67 -5.42 -14.68 9.01
C GLU A 67 -4.31 -14.75 7.95
N ARG A 68 -3.43 -13.74 7.88
CA ARG A 68 -2.22 -13.81 7.05
C ARG A 68 -1.25 -14.89 7.55
N ALA A 69 -1.04 -14.97 8.86
CA ALA A 69 -0.17 -16.00 9.46
C ALA A 69 -0.74 -17.42 9.25
N LYS A 70 -2.06 -17.60 9.40
CA LYS A 70 -2.75 -18.84 9.05
C LYS A 70 -2.62 -19.15 7.56
N GLY A 71 -2.90 -18.19 6.68
CA GLY A 71 -2.75 -18.39 5.23
C GLY A 71 -1.32 -18.79 4.84
N TRP A 72 -0.31 -18.19 5.47
CA TRP A 72 1.09 -18.55 5.28
C TRP A 72 1.41 -19.96 5.82
N LEU A 73 0.93 -20.31 7.01
CA LEU A 73 1.14 -21.63 7.61
C LEU A 73 0.42 -22.75 6.84
N LEU A 74 -0.83 -22.51 6.42
CA LEU A 74 -1.63 -23.46 5.65
C LEU A 74 -1.22 -23.52 4.16
N SER A 75 -0.56 -22.49 3.63
CA SER A 75 0.02 -22.51 2.28
C SER A 75 1.05 -23.64 2.11
N GLY A 76 1.74 -24.05 3.19
CA GLY A 76 2.63 -25.21 3.17
C GLY A 76 1.86 -26.52 3.05
N LEU A 77 0.83 -26.71 3.89
CA LEU A 77 0.03 -27.93 3.93
C LEU A 77 -0.76 -28.20 2.64
N SER A 78 -1.31 -27.16 2.00
CA SER A 78 -2.04 -27.33 0.73
C SER A 78 -1.13 -27.74 -0.42
N ARG A 79 0.19 -27.48 -0.33
CA ARG A 79 1.16 -27.89 -1.35
C ARG A 79 1.57 -29.35 -1.17
N ASP A 80 1.68 -29.82 0.08
CA ASP A 80 2.02 -31.22 0.39
C ASP A 80 0.84 -32.19 0.21
N GLY A 81 -0.41 -31.72 0.38
CA GLY A 81 -1.62 -32.53 0.12
C GLY A 81 -1.98 -32.67 -1.36
N ALA A 82 -1.59 -31.71 -2.20
CA ALA A 82 -1.80 -31.77 -3.66
C ALA A 82 -0.68 -32.53 -4.39
N ALA A 83 0.52 -32.60 -3.81
CA ALA A 83 1.64 -33.37 -4.36
C ALA A 83 1.50 -34.89 -4.19
N ALA A 84 0.58 -35.37 -3.35
CA ALA A 84 0.39 -36.80 -3.10
C ALA A 84 -0.67 -37.47 -4.01
N ALA A 85 -1.35 -36.73 -4.89
CA ALA A 85 -2.46 -37.27 -5.69
C ALA A 85 -2.51 -36.83 -7.17
N ALA A 86 -1.47 -36.18 -7.69
CA ALA A 86 -1.43 -35.81 -9.11
C ALA A 86 -0.06 -36.11 -9.71
N GLU A 87 -0.10 -37.01 -10.69
CA GLU A 87 0.89 -37.32 -11.72
C GLU A 87 1.81 -36.13 -12.09
N PRO A 88 3.13 -36.35 -12.26
CA PRO A 88 4.06 -35.29 -12.63
C PRO A 88 4.01 -35.01 -14.14
N GLU A 89 3.14 -34.10 -14.56
CA GLU A 89 3.34 -33.34 -15.80
C GLU A 89 4.10 -32.05 -15.45
N THR A 90 5.41 -32.12 -15.66
CA THR A 90 6.34 -30.99 -15.66
C THR A 90 5.97 -30.02 -16.77
N GLU A 91 5.70 -28.75 -16.45
CA GLU A 91 6.29 -27.56 -17.09
C GLU A 91 5.58 -26.29 -16.60
N VAL A 92 6.01 -25.74 -15.46
CA VAL A 92 5.76 -24.33 -15.11
C VAL A 92 7.03 -23.73 -14.51
N ARG A 93 7.91 -23.30 -15.41
CA ARG A 93 8.69 -22.05 -15.38
C ARG A 93 9.15 -21.55 -14.00
N ASP A 94 10.37 -21.94 -13.62
CA ASP A 94 11.15 -21.44 -12.48
C ASP A 94 11.69 -19.99 -12.67
N GLU A 95 10.94 -19.06 -13.28
CA GLU A 95 11.45 -17.69 -13.50
C GLU A 95 11.10 -16.69 -12.38
N ASP A 96 10.11 -16.96 -11.54
CA ASP A 96 9.65 -15.97 -10.55
C ASP A 96 10.38 -16.02 -9.19
N ARG A 97 11.13 -17.10 -8.91
CA ARG A 97 11.88 -17.21 -7.64
C ARG A 97 13.19 -16.42 -7.62
N GLY A 98 13.76 -16.10 -8.79
CA GLY A 98 14.97 -15.29 -8.91
C GLY A 98 14.72 -13.78 -8.75
N GLY A 99 13.51 -13.31 -9.06
CA GLY A 99 13.19 -11.88 -9.07
C GLY A 99 13.23 -11.22 -7.70
N VAL A 100 12.71 -11.88 -6.66
CA VAL A 100 12.61 -11.28 -5.31
C VAL A 100 13.99 -11.12 -4.66
N LEU A 101 14.88 -12.11 -4.82
CA LEU A 101 16.26 -12.02 -4.31
C LEU A 101 17.07 -10.94 -5.04
N ALA A 102 16.90 -10.82 -6.37
CA ALA A 102 17.54 -9.77 -7.15
C ALA A 102 17.04 -8.37 -6.73
N GLN A 103 15.76 -8.23 -6.38
CA GLN A 103 15.18 -6.96 -5.93
C GLN A 103 15.69 -6.54 -4.56
N VAL A 104 15.89 -7.49 -3.64
CA VAL A 104 16.50 -7.23 -2.33
C VAL A 104 17.97 -6.84 -2.47
N GLN A 105 18.71 -7.49 -3.36
CA GLN A 105 20.11 -7.13 -3.64
C GLN A 105 20.22 -5.74 -4.29
N ALA A 106 19.33 -5.40 -5.22
CA ALA A 106 19.28 -4.06 -5.83
C ALA A 106 18.97 -2.96 -4.79
N LEU A 107 18.01 -3.22 -3.89
CA LEU A 107 17.70 -2.29 -2.79
C LEU A 107 18.86 -2.12 -1.80
N GLN A 108 19.68 -3.16 -1.58
CA GLN A 108 20.88 -3.05 -0.76
C GLN A 108 21.96 -2.21 -1.45
N ALA A 109 22.18 -2.40 -2.75
CA ALA A 109 23.14 -1.60 -3.52
C ALA A 109 22.74 -0.11 -3.61
N GLU A 110 21.45 0.20 -3.75
CA GLU A 110 20.95 1.58 -3.69
C GLU A 110 21.16 2.23 -2.31
N ARG A 111 21.05 1.43 -1.24
CA ARG A 111 21.26 1.92 0.13
C ARG A 111 22.74 2.19 0.43
N GLU A 112 23.63 1.38 -0.13
CA GLU A 112 25.09 1.57 -0.02
C GLU A 112 25.57 2.80 -0.81
N THR A 113 24.99 3.05 -1.99
CA THR A 113 25.30 4.26 -2.78
C THR A 113 24.76 5.55 -2.14
N GLN A 114 23.58 5.50 -1.49
CA GLN A 114 23.10 6.62 -0.66
C GLN A 114 23.96 6.85 0.59
N ALA A 115 24.47 5.78 1.22
CA ALA A 115 25.36 5.91 2.37
C ALA A 115 26.71 6.56 2.01
N GLN A 116 27.26 6.25 0.83
CA GLN A 116 28.48 6.92 0.35
C GLN A 116 28.27 8.38 -0.06
N ALA A 117 27.07 8.75 -0.52
CA ALA A 117 26.74 10.14 -0.86
C ALA A 117 26.56 11.06 0.36
N GLN A 118 26.28 10.51 1.55
CA GLN A 118 26.12 11.30 2.78
C GLN A 118 27.44 11.58 3.52
N ASP A 119 28.56 10.93 3.14
CA ASP A 119 29.84 11.07 3.85
C ASP A 119 30.72 12.24 3.35
N SER A 120 30.24 13.02 2.37
CA SER A 120 31.00 14.15 1.78
C SER A 120 30.65 15.54 2.35
N THR A 121 29.88 15.65 3.44
CA THR A 121 29.59 16.95 4.08
C THR A 121 30.17 17.01 5.49
N GLN A 122 31.49 16.96 5.59
CA GLN A 122 32.21 17.13 6.85
C GLN A 122 32.56 18.62 7.05
N LEU A 123 31.70 19.36 7.75
CA LEU A 123 32.02 20.65 8.39
C LEU A 123 32.34 20.40 9.87
N PRO A 124 33.26 21.18 10.49
CA PRO A 124 33.78 20.88 11.82
C PRO A 124 32.75 21.12 12.95
N PRO A 125 32.88 20.40 14.08
CA PRO A 125 31.90 20.42 15.16
C PRO A 125 32.03 21.63 16.10
N PRO A 126 30.92 22.22 16.59
CA PRO A 126 30.94 22.98 17.83
C PRO A 126 30.83 22.04 19.05
N SER A 127 31.61 22.37 20.07
CA SER A 127 31.76 21.68 21.35
C SER A 127 30.50 21.80 22.25
N PRO A 128 30.40 21.00 23.34
CA PRO A 128 29.14 20.54 23.91
C PRO A 128 28.56 21.47 24.97
N SER A 129 27.26 21.79 24.86
CA SER A 129 26.46 22.31 25.96
C SER A 129 25.58 21.20 26.53
N SER A 130 25.93 20.82 27.75
CA SER A 130 25.19 20.01 28.70
C SER A 130 23.74 20.48 28.91
N SER A 131 22.79 19.55 28.76
CA SER A 131 21.63 19.49 29.65
C SER A 131 21.19 18.04 29.83
N SER A 132 21.36 17.61 31.07
CA SER A 132 20.91 16.36 31.67
C SER A 132 19.41 16.41 31.99
N SER A 133 18.88 15.24 32.34
CA SER A 133 17.57 14.97 32.96
C SER A 133 16.37 14.90 31.98
N SER A 134 15.45 13.94 32.05
CA SER A 134 15.20 12.89 33.03
C SER A 134 14.36 11.78 32.37
N SER A 135 14.68 10.55 32.72
CA SER A 135 13.90 9.35 32.43
C SER A 135 12.59 9.33 33.23
N SER A 136 11.48 9.00 32.58
CA SER A 136 10.28 8.48 33.24
C SER A 136 9.55 7.50 32.32
N PRO A 137 9.56 6.18 32.59
CA PRO A 137 8.73 5.22 31.88
C PRO A 137 7.31 5.21 32.49
N SER A 138 6.34 5.80 31.80
CA SER A 138 4.94 5.74 32.22
C SER A 138 4.30 4.39 31.81
N SER A 139 4.12 3.55 32.83
CA SER A 139 3.06 2.55 33.02
C SER A 139 2.41 1.91 31.78
N LYS A 140 2.95 0.77 31.35
CA LYS A 140 2.19 -0.22 30.58
C LYS A 140 1.18 -0.89 31.51
N LYS A 141 -0.11 -0.71 31.23
CA LYS A 141 -1.22 -1.37 31.92
C LYS A 141 -1.11 -2.87 31.68
N SER A 142 -0.70 -3.64 32.69
CA SER A 142 -0.65 -5.09 32.63
C SER A 142 -2.02 -5.68 32.97
N TRP A 143 -2.42 -6.75 32.26
CA TRP A 143 -3.70 -7.46 32.44
C TRP A 143 -3.86 -8.16 33.79
N SER A 144 -2.85 -8.10 34.66
CA SER A 144 -2.74 -8.82 35.93
C SER A 144 -3.65 -8.31 37.06
N SER A 145 -4.43 -7.24 36.84
CA SER A 145 -5.26 -6.64 37.92
C SER A 145 -6.63 -7.28 38.11
N TRP A 146 -6.98 -8.34 37.36
CA TRP A 146 -8.32 -8.96 37.41
C TRP A 146 -8.36 -10.27 38.20
N LEU A 147 -7.24 -10.72 38.75
CA LEU A 147 -7.14 -11.99 39.52
C LEU A 147 -6.96 -11.77 41.04
N ARG A 148 -7.56 -10.72 41.61
CA ARG A 148 -7.55 -10.54 43.06
C ARG A 148 -8.95 -10.34 43.60
#